data_AF-A0A076H0T5-F1
#
_entry.id   AF-A0A076H0T5-F1
#
_cell.length_a   1.000
_cell.length_b   1.000
_cell.length_c   1.000
_cell.angle_alpha   90.00
_cell.angle_beta   90.00
_cell.angle_gamma   90.00
#
_symmetry.space_group_name_H-M   'P 1'
#
loop_
_entity.id
_entity.type
_entity.pdbx_description
1 polymer ?
#
loop_
_entity_poly.entity_id
_entity_poly.type
_entity_poly.pdbx_seq_one_letter_code
_entity_poly.pdbx_strand_id
1 'polypeptide(L)'
;MNRHGTVQSCSRVQLTQRGPSGLRIRFSGPGEEPGSSTRVTFIASHPPGEPALSCDKGHCKPSIPAWSARVISGSTAQFDVRGLPNNLPKAQSMRGTCRLSEKQISCQSQSRSGWTLSAEARL
;
A
#
# COMPACT_ATOMS: atom_id res chain seq x y z
N MET A 1 1.59 -1.19 26.74
CA MET A 1 1.69 -0.13 25.70
C MET A 1 0.60 -0.39 24.67
N ASN A 2 -0.53 0.29 24.79
CA ASN A 2 -1.72 0.09 23.96
C ASN A 2 -1.49 0.73 22.58
N ARG A 3 -1.32 -0.09 21.53
CA ARG A 3 -1.31 0.39 20.14
C ARG A 3 -2.76 0.46 19.68
N HIS A 4 -3.37 1.65 19.75
CA HIS A 4 -4.65 1.91 19.07
C HIS A 4 -4.41 1.89 17.56
N GLY A 5 -4.71 0.76 16.92
CA GLY A 5 -4.64 0.60 15.48
C GLY A 5 -5.72 -0.39 15.03
N THR A 6 -6.37 -0.10 13.90
CA THR A 6 -7.37 -1.01 13.33
C THR A 6 -6.66 -2.05 12.48
N VAL A 7 -6.83 -3.33 12.82
CA VAL A 7 -6.38 -4.46 12.00
C VAL A 7 -7.55 -4.90 11.13
N GLN A 8 -7.34 -5.00 9.82
CA GLN A 8 -8.37 -5.42 8.88
C GLN A 8 -7.81 -6.47 7.92
N SER A 9 -8.69 -7.36 7.44
CA SER A 9 -8.34 -8.36 6.45
C SER A 9 -8.05 -7.70 5.09
N CYS A 10 -7.08 -8.24 4.36
CA CYS A 10 -6.76 -7.79 3.01
C CYS A 10 -7.41 -8.73 2.01
N SER A 11 -8.21 -8.18 1.09
CA SER A 11 -8.85 -8.93 0.00
C SER A 11 -8.17 -8.74 -1.34
N ARG A 12 -7.47 -7.61 -1.51
CA ARG A 12 -6.82 -7.25 -2.76
C ARG A 12 -5.61 -6.38 -2.54
N VAL A 13 -4.52 -6.71 -3.24
CA VAL A 13 -3.37 -5.83 -3.41
C VAL A 13 -3.23 -5.41 -4.87
N GLN A 14 -2.90 -4.13 -5.09
CA GLN A 14 -2.62 -3.57 -6.40
C GLN A 14 -1.27 -2.87 -6.38
N LEU A 15 -0.42 -3.25 -7.33
CA LEU A 15 0.89 -2.64 -7.55
C LEU A 15 0.82 -1.82 -8.84
N THR A 16 1.24 -0.57 -8.78
CA THR A 16 1.29 0.31 -9.95
C THR A 16 2.58 1.08 -9.95
N GLN A 17 3.28 1.11 -11.08
CA GLN A 17 4.46 1.92 -11.28
C GLN A 17 4.08 3.27 -11.92
N ARG A 18 4.66 4.36 -11.40
CA ARG A 18 4.50 5.73 -11.90
C ARG A 18 5.89 6.29 -12.19
N GLY A 19 6.24 6.33 -13.48
CA GLY A 19 7.59 6.69 -13.91
C GLY A 19 8.64 5.60 -13.57
N PRO A 20 9.93 5.93 -13.64
CA PRO A 20 11.00 4.93 -13.48
C PRO A 20 11.22 4.48 -12.03
N SER A 21 10.89 5.29 -11.02
CA SER A 21 11.24 5.03 -9.61
C SER A 21 10.06 5.02 -8.64
N GLY A 22 8.88 5.46 -9.06
CA GLY A 22 7.70 5.60 -8.19
C GLY A 22 6.83 4.34 -8.17
N LEU A 23 6.61 3.76 -7.00
CA LEU A 23 5.71 2.63 -6.78
C LEU A 23 4.52 3.05 -5.92
N ARG A 24 3.34 2.64 -6.34
CA ARG A 24 2.10 2.74 -5.57
C ARG A 24 1.65 1.35 -5.20
N ILE A 25 1.59 1.09 -3.90
CA ILE A 25 1.14 -0.17 -3.34
C ILE A 25 -0.17 0.10 -2.62
N ARG A 26 -1.24 -0.58 -3.03
CA ARG A 26 -2.57 -0.38 -2.47
C ARG A 26 -3.11 -1.70 -1.95
N PHE A 27 -3.45 -1.72 -0.68
CA PHE A 27 -4.17 -2.80 -0.02
C PHE A 27 -5.62 -2.39 0.13
N SER A 28 -6.56 -3.28 -0.15
CA SER A 28 -7.99 -3.05 0.02
C SER A 28 -8.64 -4.25 0.70
N GLY A 29 -9.54 -3.96 1.62
CA GLY A 29 -10.19 -4.95 2.48
C GLY A 29 -11.61 -4.53 2.84
N PRO A 30 -12.36 -5.42 3.50
CA PRO A 30 -13.64 -5.07 4.12
C PRO A 30 -13.45 -3.91 5.09
N GLY A 31 -14.42 -3.00 5.13
CA GLY A 31 -14.50 -1.98 6.18
C GLY A 31 -15.20 -2.52 7.42
N GLU A 32 -15.52 -1.62 8.35
CA GLU A 32 -16.18 -1.99 9.61
C GLU A 32 -17.65 -2.37 9.41
N GLU A 33 -18.32 -1.73 8.45
CA GLU A 33 -19.72 -2.01 8.11
C GLU A 33 -19.82 -3.03 6.96
N PRO A 34 -20.81 -3.95 6.96
CA PRO A 34 -21.03 -4.88 5.87
C PRO A 34 -21.17 -4.16 4.52
N GLY A 35 -20.40 -4.58 3.52
CA GLY A 35 -20.37 -3.96 2.19
C GLY A 35 -19.49 -2.71 2.08
N SER A 36 -19.03 -2.14 3.20
CA SER A 36 -18.03 -1.05 3.19
C SER A 36 -16.62 -1.60 2.89
N SER A 37 -15.70 -0.72 2.51
CA SER A 37 -14.30 -1.10 2.28
C SER A 37 -13.31 -0.09 2.83
N THR A 38 -12.15 -0.59 3.23
CA THR A 38 -11.02 0.23 3.63
C THR A 38 -9.87 0.03 2.66
N ARG A 39 -9.10 1.10 2.46
CA ARG A 39 -7.93 1.10 1.61
C ARG A 39 -6.76 1.74 2.31
N VAL A 40 -5.62 1.07 2.26
CA VAL A 40 -4.32 1.61 2.65
C VAL A 40 -3.48 1.76 1.39
N THR A 41 -2.90 2.93 1.18
CA THR A 41 -2.00 3.20 0.04
C THR A 41 -0.65 3.66 0.55
N PHE A 42 0.40 3.04 0.04
CA PHE A 42 1.79 3.46 0.20
C PHE A 42 2.33 3.97 -1.12
N ILE A 43 3.07 5.07 -1.06
CA ILE A 43 3.93 5.53 -2.14
C ILE A 43 5.37 5.26 -1.72
N ALA A 44 6.08 4.48 -2.51
CA ALA A 44 7.46 4.11 -2.27
C ALA A 44 8.33 4.48 -3.47
N SER A 45 9.60 4.77 -3.20
CA SER A 45 10.63 4.92 -4.23
C SER A 45 11.57 3.71 -4.22
N HIS A 46 11.91 3.24 -5.41
CA HIS A 46 12.94 2.22 -5.63
C HIS A 46 14.12 2.86 -6.39
N PRO A 47 15.37 2.36 -6.25
CA PRO A 47 16.49 2.86 -7.02
C PRO A 47 16.21 2.91 -8.53
N PRO A 48 16.67 3.97 -9.22
CA PRO A 48 16.55 4.05 -10.67
C PRO A 48 17.43 2.98 -11.33
N GLY A 49 16.96 2.41 -12.45
CA GLY A 49 17.71 1.46 -13.28
C GLY A 49 17.09 0.07 -13.36
N GLU A 50 16.33 -0.35 -12.35
CA GLU A 50 15.63 -1.65 -12.33
C GLU A 50 14.15 -1.45 -12.00
N PRO A 51 13.22 -1.66 -12.94
CA PRO A 51 11.80 -1.52 -12.64
C PRO A 51 11.37 -2.61 -11.67
N ALA A 52 10.68 -2.28 -10.57
CA ALA A 52 10.18 -3.29 -9.63
C ALA A 52 8.97 -4.06 -10.17
N LEU A 53 8.31 -3.51 -11.18
CA LEU A 53 7.20 -4.14 -11.89
C LEU A 53 7.49 -4.22 -13.39
N SER A 54 7.21 -5.37 -14.00
CA SER A 54 7.04 -5.49 -15.44
C SER A 54 5.56 -5.32 -15.76
N CYS A 55 5.22 -4.31 -16.56
CA CYS A 55 3.84 -3.99 -16.92
C CYS A 55 3.60 -4.23 -18.41
N ASP A 56 2.62 -5.07 -18.74
CA ASP A 56 2.14 -5.28 -20.11
C ASP A 56 0.66 -4.87 -20.19
N LYS A 57 0.33 -3.97 -21.11
CA LYS A 57 -1.05 -3.46 -21.33
C LYS A 57 -1.78 -3.06 -20.03
N GLY A 58 -1.07 -2.44 -19.08
CA GLY A 58 -1.61 -2.01 -17.78
C GLY A 58 -1.67 -3.11 -16.71
N HIS A 59 -1.31 -4.34 -17.04
CA HIS A 59 -1.15 -5.44 -16.09
C HIS A 59 0.30 -5.49 -15.58
N CYS A 60 0.50 -5.03 -14.36
CA CYS A 60 1.80 -5.05 -13.71
C CYS A 60 1.98 -6.31 -12.86
N LYS A 61 3.11 -6.99 -13.04
CA LYS A 61 3.59 -8.08 -12.18
C LYS A 61 4.97 -7.73 -11.65
N PRO A 62 5.39 -8.28 -10.50
CA PRO A 62 6.78 -8.17 -10.07
C PRO A 62 7.75 -8.60 -11.17
N SER A 63 8.77 -7.79 -11.43
CA SER A 63 9.83 -8.07 -12.41
C SER A 63 10.87 -9.05 -11.86
N ILE A 64 11.14 -8.97 -10.56
CA ILE A 64 12.09 -9.81 -9.82
C ILE A 64 11.39 -10.44 -8.61
N PRO A 65 11.85 -11.62 -8.15
CA PRO A 65 11.18 -12.38 -7.09
C PRO A 65 11.22 -11.68 -5.71
N ALA A 66 12.19 -10.79 -5.50
CA ALA A 66 12.32 -10.02 -4.28
C ALA A 66 12.84 -8.61 -4.56
N TRP A 67 12.28 -7.63 -3.86
CA TRP A 67 12.75 -6.25 -3.92
C TRP A 67 12.40 -5.48 -2.64
N SER A 68 13.05 -4.34 -2.46
CA SER A 68 12.78 -3.40 -1.38
C SER A 68 12.63 -1.99 -1.94
N ALA A 69 11.68 -1.23 -1.40
CA ALA A 69 11.41 0.16 -1.77
C ALA A 69 11.18 1.01 -0.52
N ARG A 70 11.68 2.25 -0.53
CA ARG A 70 11.56 3.18 0.60
C ARG A 70 10.21 3.89 0.54
N VAL A 71 9.41 3.79 1.58
CA VAL A 71 8.14 4.53 1.69
C VAL A 71 8.44 6.01 1.90
N ILE A 72 7.76 6.86 1.13
CA ILE A 72 7.82 8.32 1.21
C ILE A 72 6.48 8.96 1.62
N SER A 73 5.37 8.27 1.37
CA SER A 73 4.03 8.72 1.75
C SER A 73 3.08 7.55 1.98
N GLY A 74 2.08 7.75 2.84
CA GLY A 74 1.00 6.82 3.06
C GLY A 74 -0.34 7.52 3.31
N SER A 75 -1.43 6.82 3.06
CA SER A 75 -2.80 7.31 3.26
C SER A 75 -3.75 6.16 3.54
N THR A 76 -4.82 6.43 4.30
CA THR A 76 -5.98 5.55 4.42
C THR A 76 -7.20 6.20 3.78
N ALA A 77 -8.16 5.38 3.35
CA ALA A 77 -9.46 5.81 2.87
C ALA A 77 -10.51 4.77 3.24
N GLN A 78 -11.70 5.22 3.59
CA GLN A 78 -12.86 4.38 3.89
C GLN A 78 -13.94 4.68 2.86
N PHE A 79 -14.65 3.64 2.42
CA PHE A 79 -15.70 3.74 1.42
C PHE A 79 -16.98 3.08 1.96
N ASP A 80 -18.12 3.73 1.75
CA ASP A 80 -19.44 3.17 2.10
C ASP A 80 -19.82 1.98 1.20
N VAL A 81 -21.01 1.43 1.45
CA VAL A 81 -21.58 0.29 0.70
C VAL A 81 -21.81 0.58 -0.79
N ARG A 82 -21.84 1.84 -1.18
CA ARG A 82 -21.97 2.29 -2.59
C ARG A 82 -20.59 2.52 -3.23
N GLY A 83 -19.51 2.31 -2.49
CA GLY A 83 -18.15 2.58 -2.92
C GLY A 83 -17.77 4.06 -2.90
N LEU A 84 -18.57 4.92 -2.24
CA LEU A 84 -18.28 6.34 -2.13
C LEU A 84 -17.34 6.58 -0.95
N PRO A 85 -16.31 7.44 -1.12
CA PRO A 85 -15.38 7.73 -0.03
C PRO A 85 -16.11 8.46 1.11
N ASN A 86 -16.03 7.90 2.32
CA ASN A 86 -16.53 8.55 3.55
C ASN A 86 -15.72 9.81 3.88
N ASN A 87 -14.47 9.85 3.43
CA ASN A 87 -13.55 10.95 3.61
C ASN A 87 -12.54 11.03 2.46
N LEU A 88 -12.00 12.23 2.25
CA LEU A 88 -10.86 12.40 1.35
C LEU A 88 -9.63 11.68 1.95
N PRO A 89 -8.89 10.88 1.16
CA PRO A 89 -7.68 10.24 1.65
C PRO A 89 -6.66 11.29 2.09
N LYS A 90 -6.34 11.32 3.39
CA LYS A 90 -5.31 12.23 3.92
C LYS A 90 -3.94 11.60 3.72
N ALA A 91 -3.33 11.89 2.58
CA ALA A 91 -1.94 11.53 2.32
C ALA A 91 -1.01 12.32 3.25
N GLN A 92 -0.07 11.62 3.87
CA GLN A 92 0.95 12.22 4.72
C GLN A 92 2.32 11.67 4.39
N SER A 93 3.35 12.47 4.66
CA SER A 93 4.73 12.05 4.52
C SER A 93 5.07 10.99 5.56
N MET A 94 5.62 9.86 5.13
CA MET A 94 5.97 8.73 5.98
C MET A 94 7.38 8.25 5.67
N ARG A 95 8.00 7.56 6.63
CA ARG A 95 9.27 6.87 6.46
C ARG A 95 9.06 5.40 6.77
N GLY A 96 9.62 4.54 5.93
CA GLY A 96 9.45 3.10 6.08
C GLY A 96 9.90 2.34 4.85
N THR A 97 9.46 1.09 4.74
CA THR A 97 9.89 0.17 3.69
C THR A 97 8.72 -0.71 3.24
N CYS A 98 8.62 -0.91 1.93
CA CYS A 98 7.86 -1.99 1.33
C CYS A 98 8.83 -3.05 0.81
N ARG A 99 8.55 -4.33 1.07
CA ARG A 99 9.33 -5.47 0.58
C ARG A 99 8.42 -6.46 -0.13
N LEU A 100 8.90 -7.00 -1.24
CA LEU A 100 8.39 -8.22 -1.84
C LEU A 100 9.39 -9.34 -1.56
N SER A 101 8.91 -10.48 -1.06
CA SER A 101 9.67 -11.72 -0.92
C SER A 101 8.70 -12.89 -0.99
N GLU A 102 9.05 -13.98 -1.68
CA GLU A 102 8.25 -15.22 -1.70
C GLU A 102 6.76 -15.00 -2.07
N LYS A 103 6.48 -14.10 -3.03
CA LYS A 103 5.12 -13.66 -3.40
C LYS A 103 4.33 -13.00 -2.26
N GLN A 104 4.95 -12.65 -1.16
CA GLN A 104 4.36 -11.82 -0.11
C GLN A 104 4.90 -10.40 -0.20
N ILE A 105 4.00 -9.44 -0.29
CA ILE A 105 4.33 -8.04 -0.15
C ILE A 105 3.98 -7.57 1.27
N SER A 106 4.91 -6.87 1.90
CA SER A 106 4.75 -6.26 3.22
C SER A 106 5.21 -4.81 3.19
N CYS A 107 4.43 -3.91 3.78
CA CYS A 107 4.74 -2.50 3.88
C CYS A 107 4.59 -2.05 5.32
N GLN A 108 5.57 -1.30 5.83
CA GLN A 108 5.55 -0.73 7.17
C GLN A 108 6.11 0.69 7.11
N SER A 109 5.45 1.63 7.76
CA SER A 109 5.89 3.02 7.78
C SER A 109 5.35 3.79 8.97
N GLN A 110 6.00 4.91 9.28
CA GLN A 110 5.60 5.83 10.33
C GLN A 110 5.73 7.28 9.87
N SER A 111 4.79 8.14 10.28
CA SER A 111 4.87 9.59 10.08
C SER A 111 5.64 10.28 11.20
N ARG A 112 5.92 11.58 11.05
CA ARG A 112 6.59 12.38 12.10
C ARG A 112 5.75 12.52 13.38
N SER A 113 4.42 12.45 13.28
CA SER A 113 3.51 12.50 14.44
C SER A 113 3.38 11.17 15.17
N GLY A 114 4.10 10.13 14.72
CA GLY A 114 4.06 8.80 15.32
C GLY A 114 2.99 7.87 14.73
N TRP A 115 2.15 8.34 13.80
CA TRP A 115 1.15 7.49 13.13
C TRP A 115 1.82 6.38 12.33
N THR A 116 1.44 5.13 12.59
CA THR A 116 1.99 3.96 11.90
C THR A 116 1.00 3.36 10.92
N LEU A 117 1.50 2.93 9.76
CA LEU A 117 0.78 2.11 8.81
C LEU A 117 1.56 0.84 8.51
N SER A 118 0.87 -0.29 8.57
CA SER A 118 1.37 -1.59 8.18
C SER A 118 0.33 -2.34 7.37
N ALA A 119 0.75 -3.04 6.33
CA ALA A 119 -0.11 -3.91 5.56
C ALA A 119 0.71 -5.03 4.90
N GLU A 120 0.08 -6.17 4.69
CA GLU A 120 0.67 -7.31 4.01
C GLU A 120 -0.37 -8.04 3.14
N ALA A 121 0.11 -8.71 2.11
CA ALA A 121 -0.71 -9.54 1.22
C ALA A 121 0.15 -10.57 0.48
N ARG A 122 -0.47 -11.67 0.09
CA ARG A 122 0.09 -12.61 -0.90
C ARG A 122 -0.34 -12.17 -2.32
N LEU A 123 0.56 -12.35 -3.30
CA LEU A 123 0.38 -12.07 -4.72
C LEU A 123 -0.01 -13.29 -5.53
#